data_AF-A0A379TI62-F1
#
_entry.id   AF-A0A379TI62-F1
#
_cell.length_a   1.000
_cell.length_b   1.000
_cell.length_c   1.000
_cell.angle_alpha   90.00
_cell.angle_beta   90.00
_cell.angle_gamma   90.00
#
_symmetry.space_group_name_H-M   'P 1'
#
loop_
_entity.id
_entity.type
_entity.pdbx_description
1 polymer ?
#
loop_
_entity_poly.entity_id
_entity_poly.type
_entity_poly.pdbx_seq_one_letter_code
_entity_poly.pdbx_strand_id
1 'polypeptide(L)'
;MQWYIHQALTKSGQETLADIIVADLKGLLTRLAGLETLAFSDGTPFADEVTLNWIQQSVLDTTGGWGNDTPSVPVTAGNDDILALEPEAVALADSEGLDAALNWLQNRPGLTTTRQRWLLRLLMGRIAEQYGKNELAIHLFAELGERAEEVMLSDWEPELLFEVQARHLKLLRLKAGRSEADKVRLNPLMEQLLAGLIAVDPVRASVLCA
;
A
#
# COMPACT_ATOMS: atom_id res chain seq x y z
N MET A 1 -28.11 4.95 -2.64
CA MET A 1 -28.91 5.77 -3.60
C MET A 1 -28.06 6.78 -4.36
N GLN A 2 -27.25 7.62 -3.69
CA GLN A 2 -26.44 8.66 -4.36
C GLN A 2 -25.50 8.11 -5.45
N TRP A 3 -24.88 6.95 -5.22
CA TRP A 3 -24.07 6.25 -6.22
C TRP A 3 -24.80 5.95 -7.53
N TYR A 4 -26.02 5.41 -7.44
CA TYR A 4 -26.82 5.09 -8.63
C TYR A 4 -27.28 6.34 -9.38
N ILE A 5 -27.59 7.42 -8.67
CA ILE A 5 -27.96 8.71 -9.27
C ILE A 5 -26.75 9.27 -10.03
N HIS A 6 -25.57 9.28 -9.41
CA HIS A 6 -24.33 9.69 -10.06
C HIS A 6 -24.08 8.87 -11.34
N GLN A 7 -24.11 7.53 -11.23
CA GLN A 7 -23.92 6.63 -12.39
C GLN A 7 -24.92 6.86 -13.52
N ALA A 8 -26.19 7.11 -13.19
CA ALA A 8 -27.22 7.39 -14.20
C ALA A 8 -26.96 8.75 -14.90
N LEU A 9 -26.59 9.77 -14.13
CA LEU A 9 -26.30 11.11 -14.65
C LEU A 9 -25.07 11.10 -15.57
N THR A 10 -23.97 10.47 -15.14
CA THR A 10 -22.76 10.30 -15.97
C THR A 10 -23.08 9.56 -17.28
N LYS A 11 -23.83 8.45 -17.22
CA LYS A 11 -24.20 7.68 -18.42
C LYS A 11 -25.17 8.42 -19.35
N SER A 12 -25.94 9.37 -18.80
CA SER A 12 -26.83 10.23 -19.59
C SER A 12 -26.14 11.46 -20.18
N GLY A 13 -24.84 11.66 -19.93
CA GLY A 13 -24.07 12.82 -20.37
C GLY A 13 -24.33 14.09 -19.58
N GLN A 14 -24.99 14.01 -18.41
CA GLN A 14 -25.31 15.15 -17.55
C GLN A 14 -24.23 15.31 -16.47
N GLU A 15 -22.99 15.57 -16.92
CA GLU A 15 -21.79 15.62 -16.05
C GLU A 15 -21.91 16.68 -14.95
N THR A 16 -22.44 17.86 -15.26
CA THR A 16 -22.62 18.94 -14.28
C THR A 16 -23.56 18.57 -13.14
N LEU A 17 -24.61 17.79 -13.41
CA LEU A 17 -25.51 17.29 -12.37
C LEU A 17 -24.86 16.16 -11.57
N ALA A 18 -24.04 15.32 -12.22
CA ALA A 18 -23.27 14.29 -11.53
C ALA A 18 -22.28 14.93 -10.53
N ASP A 19 -21.60 16.00 -10.93
CA ASP A 19 -20.68 16.75 -10.08
C ASP A 19 -21.38 17.41 -8.87
N ILE A 20 -22.60 17.91 -9.07
CA ILE A 20 -23.40 18.47 -7.97
C ILE A 20 -23.73 17.39 -6.93
N ILE A 21 -24.06 16.18 -7.35
CA ILE A 21 -24.32 15.06 -6.43
C ILE A 21 -23.06 14.71 -5.63
N VAL A 22 -21.89 14.73 -6.27
CA VAL A 22 -20.60 14.50 -5.60
C VAL A 22 -20.32 15.61 -4.58
N ALA A 23 -20.47 16.88 -4.97
CA ALA A 23 -20.20 18.02 -4.10
C ALA A 23 -21.14 18.07 -2.88
N ASP A 24 -22.44 17.79 -3.06
CA ASP A 24 -23.42 17.75 -1.98
C ASP A 24 -23.12 16.61 -0.99
N LEU A 25 -22.81 15.42 -1.51
CA LEU A 25 -22.44 14.27 -0.68
C LEU A 25 -21.13 14.54 0.08
N LYS A 26 -20.15 15.20 -0.54
CA LYS A 26 -18.92 15.65 0.13
C LYS A 26 -19.23 16.61 1.27
N GLY A 27 -20.11 17.59 1.05
CA GLY A 27 -20.54 18.53 2.08
C GLY A 27 -21.21 17.84 3.28
N LEU A 28 -22.01 16.80 3.02
CA LEU A 28 -22.64 16.01 4.07
C LEU A 28 -21.61 15.21 4.90
N LEU A 29 -20.70 14.48 4.22
CA LEU A 29 -19.73 13.60 4.86
C LEU A 29 -18.62 14.36 5.60
N THR A 30 -18.26 15.55 5.11
CA THR A 30 -17.34 16.46 5.83
C THR A 30 -17.95 16.97 7.14
N ARG A 31 -19.27 17.21 7.18
CA ARG A 31 -19.97 17.63 8.39
C ARG A 31 -20.23 16.49 9.37
N LEU A 32 -20.40 15.27 8.85
CA LEU A 32 -20.72 14.06 9.62
C LEU A 32 -19.73 12.94 9.26
N ALA A 33 -18.48 13.09 9.71
CA ALA A 33 -17.41 12.12 9.42
C ALA A 33 -17.74 10.73 9.97
N GLY A 34 -17.55 9.69 9.15
CA GLY A 34 -17.83 8.30 9.50
C GLY A 34 -19.30 7.89 9.33
N LEU A 35 -20.17 8.76 8.81
CA LEU A 35 -21.56 8.42 8.48
C LEU A 35 -21.64 7.25 7.50
N GLU A 36 -20.69 7.18 6.56
CA GLU A 36 -20.58 6.16 5.53
C GLU A 36 -20.28 4.76 6.09
N THR A 37 -19.70 4.67 7.30
CA THR A 37 -19.38 3.38 7.95
C THR A 37 -20.44 2.90 8.93
N LEU A 38 -21.51 3.67 9.15
CA LEU A 38 -22.62 3.29 10.03
C LEU A 38 -23.57 2.29 9.36
N ALA A 39 -24.41 1.67 10.18
CA ALA A 39 -25.43 0.72 9.75
C ALA A 39 -26.80 1.07 10.33
N PHE A 40 -27.86 0.63 9.65
CA PHE A 40 -29.23 0.68 10.14
C PHE A 40 -29.40 -0.26 11.33
N SER A 41 -30.50 -0.11 12.08
CA SER A 41 -30.79 -0.95 13.26
C SER A 41 -30.94 -2.45 12.96
N ASP A 42 -31.12 -2.80 11.68
CA ASP A 42 -31.17 -4.18 11.21
C ASP A 42 -29.79 -4.74 10.79
N GLY A 43 -28.72 -3.95 10.92
CA GLY A 43 -27.34 -4.32 10.58
C GLY A 43 -26.98 -4.06 9.12
N THR A 44 -27.89 -3.58 8.28
CA THR A 44 -27.58 -3.24 6.90
C THR A 44 -26.69 -1.99 6.87
N PRO A 45 -25.52 -2.01 6.20
CA PRO A 45 -24.64 -0.85 6.15
C PRO A 45 -25.29 0.30 5.37
N PHE A 46 -24.96 1.53 5.71
CA PHE A 46 -25.45 2.72 5.01
C PHE A 46 -24.93 2.79 3.56
N ALA A 47 -23.73 2.29 3.32
CA ALA A 47 -23.13 2.13 2.01
C ALA A 47 -22.60 0.71 1.85
N ASP A 48 -22.94 0.07 0.73
CA ASP A 48 -22.34 -1.20 0.33
C ASP A 48 -20.88 -0.96 -0.13
N GLU A 49 -20.13 -2.05 -0.27
CA GLU A 49 -18.69 -2.00 -0.61
C GLU A 49 -18.41 -1.17 -1.88
N VAL A 50 -19.30 -1.28 -2.88
CA VAL A 50 -19.21 -0.53 -4.14
C VAL A 50 -19.42 0.97 -3.91
N THR A 51 -20.43 1.35 -3.12
CA THR A 51 -20.70 2.76 -2.79
C THR A 51 -19.61 3.33 -1.89
N LEU A 52 -19.09 2.56 -0.94
CA LEU A 52 -17.99 2.97 -0.05
C LEU A 52 -16.73 3.29 -0.83
N ASN A 53 -16.35 2.40 -1.75
CA ASN A 53 -15.17 2.59 -2.58
C ASN A 53 -15.30 3.84 -3.48
N TRP A 54 -16.47 4.04 -4.08
CA TRP A 54 -16.75 5.26 -4.85
C TRP A 54 -16.72 6.54 -4.00
N ILE A 55 -17.24 6.50 -2.77
CA ILE A 55 -17.17 7.65 -1.85
C ILE A 55 -15.71 8.03 -1.57
N GLN A 56 -14.87 7.04 -1.28
CA GLN A 56 -13.45 7.27 -0.99
C GLN A 56 -12.76 7.91 -2.20
N GLN A 57 -12.88 7.29 -3.38
CA GLN A 57 -12.14 7.69 -4.58
C GLN A 57 -12.69 8.95 -5.28
N SER A 58 -14.01 9.16 -5.26
CA SER A 58 -14.67 10.15 -6.13
C SER A 58 -15.35 11.28 -5.37
N VAL A 59 -15.55 11.16 -4.06
CA VAL A 59 -16.23 12.18 -3.23
C VAL A 59 -15.25 12.82 -2.24
N LEU A 60 -14.46 12.00 -1.54
CA LEU A 60 -13.50 12.49 -0.55
C LEU A 60 -12.17 12.90 -1.20
N ASP A 61 -11.67 12.11 -2.17
CA ASP A 61 -10.39 12.36 -2.87
C ASP A 61 -10.41 13.41 -3.97
N THR A 62 -11.56 14.06 -4.27
CA THR A 62 -11.62 15.10 -5.31
C THR A 62 -10.88 16.37 -4.85
N THR A 63 -9.56 16.40 -5.07
CA THR A 63 -8.71 17.59 -5.07
C THR A 63 -8.91 18.31 -6.39
N GLY A 64 -9.95 19.13 -6.49
CA GLY A 64 -10.12 20.01 -7.63
C GLY A 64 -11.50 20.61 -7.73
N GLY A 65 -11.64 21.88 -7.33
CA GLY A 65 -12.74 22.74 -7.78
C GLY A 65 -13.81 23.08 -6.73
N TRP A 66 -13.48 23.89 -5.74
CA TRP A 66 -13.81 25.32 -5.75
C TRP A 66 -13.28 25.99 -4.48
N GLY A 67 -12.75 27.19 -4.66
CA GLY A 67 -11.79 27.81 -3.77
C GLY A 67 -12.26 28.07 -2.35
N ASN A 68 -11.33 27.89 -1.41
CA ASN A 68 -11.04 28.96 -0.47
C ASN A 68 -9.59 28.84 0.00
N ASP A 69 -8.86 29.95 -0.10
CA ASP A 69 -7.56 30.17 0.53
C ASP A 69 -7.66 29.81 2.02
N THR A 70 -7.18 28.63 2.37
CA THR A 70 -6.81 28.30 3.74
C THR A 70 -5.42 27.68 3.66
N PRO A 71 -4.46 28.13 4.48
CA PRO A 71 -3.11 27.61 4.42
C PRO A 71 -3.21 26.11 4.64
N SER A 72 -2.75 25.35 3.64
CA SER A 72 -2.76 23.89 3.64
C SER A 72 -2.20 23.39 4.97
N VAL A 73 -3.10 22.93 5.83
CA VAL A 73 -2.71 22.04 6.92
C VAL A 73 -2.20 20.79 6.22
N PRO A 74 -0.96 20.34 6.46
CA PRO A 74 -0.43 19.20 5.75
C PRO A 74 -1.37 18.02 6.01
N VAL A 75 -1.98 17.53 4.93
CA VAL A 75 -2.75 16.28 4.93
C VAL A 75 -1.80 15.23 5.48
N THR A 76 -2.07 14.76 6.69
CA THR A 76 -1.45 13.53 7.19
C THR A 76 -1.93 12.41 6.30
N ALA A 77 -1.12 12.09 5.27
CA ALA A 77 -1.26 10.90 4.47
C ALA A 77 -1.42 9.70 5.42
N GLY A 78 -2.61 9.08 5.37
CA GLY A 78 -2.86 7.84 6.09
C GLY A 78 -1.83 6.78 5.69
N ASN A 79 -1.51 5.85 6.58
CA ASN A 79 -0.44 4.89 6.34
C ASN A 79 -0.70 3.98 5.10
N ASP A 80 -1.97 3.72 4.77
CA ASP A 80 -2.39 2.95 3.58
C ASP A 80 -2.13 3.69 2.25
N ASP A 81 -1.98 5.01 2.29
CA ASP A 81 -1.75 5.86 1.12
C ASP A 81 -0.42 5.52 0.43
N ILE A 82 0.59 5.05 1.18
CA ILE A 82 1.91 4.75 0.61
C ILE A 82 1.89 3.46 -0.21
N LEU A 83 1.26 2.40 0.30
CA LEU A 83 1.20 1.13 -0.43
C LEU A 83 0.26 1.24 -1.64
N ALA A 84 -0.74 2.12 -1.58
CA ALA A 84 -1.62 2.42 -2.70
C ALA A 84 -0.91 3.04 -3.92
N LEU A 85 0.35 3.48 -3.78
CA LEU A 85 1.17 4.02 -4.87
C LEU A 85 1.77 2.94 -5.79
N GLU A 86 1.67 1.67 -5.43
CA GLU A 86 2.25 0.56 -6.20
C GLU A 86 1.83 0.57 -7.68
N PRO A 87 0.54 0.70 -8.06
CA PRO A 87 0.15 0.77 -9.48
C PRO A 87 0.76 1.96 -10.22
N GLU A 88 0.87 3.14 -9.59
CA GLU A 88 1.46 4.32 -10.21
C GLU A 88 2.96 4.13 -10.44
N ALA A 89 3.65 3.56 -9.45
CA ALA A 89 5.08 3.29 -9.53
C ALA A 89 5.40 2.19 -10.57
N VAL A 90 4.53 1.18 -10.72
CA VAL A 90 4.62 0.18 -11.79
C VAL A 90 4.39 0.83 -13.15
N ALA A 91 3.35 1.66 -13.31
CA ALA A 91 3.08 2.35 -14.57
C ALA A 91 4.27 3.24 -14.98
N LEU A 92 4.89 3.93 -14.02
CA LEU A 92 6.08 4.75 -14.26
C LEU A 92 7.30 3.90 -14.62
N ALA A 93 7.48 2.74 -13.98
CA ALA A 93 8.56 1.82 -14.31
C ALA A 93 8.41 1.24 -15.72
N ASP A 94 7.18 0.97 -16.16
CA ASP A 94 6.87 0.51 -17.52
C ASP A 94 7.08 1.59 -18.58
N SER A 95 6.79 2.85 -18.26
CA SER A 95 6.89 3.96 -19.23
C SER A 95 8.28 4.61 -19.29
N GLU A 96 8.92 4.83 -18.14
CA GLU A 96 10.16 5.62 -18.00
C GLU A 96 11.34 4.80 -17.46
N GLY A 97 11.09 3.56 -17.06
CA GLY A 97 12.09 2.65 -16.53
C GLY A 97 12.17 2.64 -15.01
N LEU A 98 12.74 1.56 -14.48
CA LEU A 98 12.81 1.31 -13.03
C LEU A 98 13.51 2.43 -12.25
N ASP A 99 14.60 2.98 -12.77
CA ASP A 99 15.35 4.03 -12.08
C ASP A 99 14.52 5.31 -11.93
N ALA A 100 13.65 5.62 -12.90
CA ALA A 100 12.71 6.74 -12.82
C ALA A 100 11.67 6.50 -11.73
N ALA A 101 11.08 5.30 -11.67
CA ALA A 101 10.12 4.92 -10.64
C ALA A 101 10.71 4.96 -9.22
N LEU A 102 11.92 4.42 -9.03
CA LEU A 102 12.59 4.44 -7.74
C LEU A 102 12.95 5.86 -7.29
N ASN A 103 13.41 6.72 -8.21
CA ASN A 103 13.68 8.12 -7.94
C ASN A 103 12.40 8.89 -7.59
N TRP A 104 11.30 8.61 -8.28
CA TRP A 104 10.00 9.22 -8.01
C TRP A 104 9.50 8.85 -6.61
N LEU A 105 9.61 7.58 -6.22
CA LEU A 105 9.29 7.15 -4.85
C LEU A 105 10.19 7.82 -3.81
N GLN A 106 11.51 7.81 -4.02
CA GLN A 106 12.47 8.35 -3.06
C GLN A 106 12.27 9.85 -2.79
N ASN A 107 11.82 10.61 -3.78
CA ASN A 107 11.62 12.06 -3.69
C ASN A 107 10.20 12.46 -3.27
N ARG A 108 9.37 11.51 -2.78
CA ARG A 108 8.01 11.80 -2.30
C ARG A 108 8.04 12.81 -1.14
N PRO A 109 7.33 13.96 -1.25
CA PRO A 109 7.16 14.87 -0.13
C PRO A 109 6.21 14.25 0.92
N GLY A 110 6.30 14.72 2.16
CA GLY A 110 5.33 14.37 3.21
C GLY A 110 5.61 13.10 4.01
N LEU A 111 6.76 12.44 3.81
CA LEU A 111 7.20 11.30 4.63
C LEU A 111 7.72 11.77 5.99
N THR A 112 6.83 11.78 6.99
CA THR A 112 7.14 12.32 8.32
C THR A 112 7.48 11.22 9.33
N THR A 113 6.83 10.05 9.23
CA THR A 113 6.98 8.98 10.23
C THR A 113 7.99 7.91 9.81
N THR A 114 8.54 7.19 10.79
CA THR A 114 9.44 6.04 10.53
C THR A 114 8.70 4.91 9.82
N ARG A 115 7.42 4.68 10.16
CA ARG A 115 6.55 3.73 9.47
C ARG A 115 6.35 4.09 8.00
N GLN A 116 6.04 5.36 7.69
CA GLN A 116 5.89 5.80 6.30
C GLN A 116 7.16 5.57 5.48
N ARG A 117 8.33 5.89 6.05
CA ARG A 117 9.63 5.62 5.42
C ARG A 117 9.86 4.11 5.22
N TRP A 118 9.47 3.27 6.17
CA TRP A 118 9.56 1.82 6.06
C TRP A 118 8.65 1.28 4.94
N LEU A 119 7.39 1.73 4.86
CA LEU A 119 6.45 1.32 3.81
C LEU A 119 6.90 1.74 2.40
N LEU A 120 7.44 2.95 2.25
CA LEU A 120 7.99 3.41 0.98
C LEU A 120 9.15 2.51 0.52
N ARG A 121 10.03 2.16 1.47
CA ARG A 121 11.19 1.29 1.21
C ARG A 121 10.75 -0.14 0.87
N LEU A 122 9.68 -0.65 1.48
CA LEU A 122 9.03 -1.90 1.09
C LEU A 122 8.52 -1.84 -0.36
N LEU A 123 7.83 -0.78 -0.73
CA LEU A 123 7.30 -0.61 -2.09
C LEU A 123 8.43 -0.55 -3.14
N MET A 124 9.53 0.16 -2.84
CA MET A 124 10.74 0.12 -3.67
C MET A 124 11.28 -1.32 -3.82
N GLY A 125 11.24 -2.12 -2.75
CA GLY A 125 11.63 -3.53 -2.76
C GLY A 125 10.74 -4.40 -3.64
N ARG A 126 9.41 -4.21 -3.57
CA ARG A 126 8.43 -4.93 -4.41
C ARG A 126 8.68 -4.68 -5.89
N ILE A 127 8.88 -3.42 -6.28
CA ILE A 127 9.14 -3.05 -7.67
C ILE A 127 10.50 -3.57 -8.12
N ALA A 128 11.55 -3.42 -7.30
CA ALA A 128 12.86 -3.97 -7.61
C ALA A 128 12.82 -5.49 -7.87
N GLU A 129 12.06 -6.24 -7.06
CA GLU A 129 11.83 -7.68 -7.26
C GLU A 129 11.07 -7.94 -8.58
N GLN A 130 9.98 -7.22 -8.84
CA GLN A 130 9.13 -7.39 -10.03
C GLN A 130 9.90 -7.18 -11.35
N TYR A 131 10.80 -6.18 -11.39
CA TYR A 131 11.62 -5.87 -12.56
C TYR A 131 12.96 -6.62 -12.59
N GLY A 132 13.12 -7.64 -11.74
CA GLY A 132 14.27 -8.55 -11.77
C GLY A 132 15.59 -7.98 -11.23
N LYS A 133 15.56 -6.83 -10.53
CA LYS A 133 16.73 -6.30 -9.81
C LYS A 133 16.88 -7.01 -8.46
N ASN A 134 17.11 -8.32 -8.51
CA ASN A 134 17.10 -9.19 -7.33
C ASN A 134 18.14 -8.79 -6.27
N GLU A 135 19.34 -8.36 -6.67
CA GLU A 135 20.37 -7.91 -5.72
C GLU A 135 19.92 -6.66 -4.95
N LEU A 136 19.31 -5.70 -5.64
CA LEU A 136 18.75 -4.51 -5.00
C LEU A 136 17.63 -4.90 -4.03
N ALA A 137 16.70 -5.76 -4.46
CA ALA A 137 15.60 -6.23 -3.64
C ALA A 137 16.07 -7.00 -2.39
N ILE A 138 17.10 -7.85 -2.50
CA ILE A 138 17.72 -8.53 -1.35
C ILE A 138 18.22 -7.51 -0.33
N HIS A 139 18.96 -6.49 -0.76
CA HIS A 139 19.48 -5.47 0.14
C HIS A 139 18.36 -4.63 0.78
N LEU A 140 17.30 -4.32 0.04
CA LEU A 140 16.12 -3.62 0.57
C LEU A 140 15.40 -4.45 1.63
N PHE A 141 15.11 -5.73 1.36
CA PHE A 141 14.41 -6.58 2.33
C PHE A 141 15.27 -6.92 3.55
N ALA A 142 16.60 -7.04 3.39
CA ALA A 142 17.51 -7.17 4.52
C ALA A 142 17.43 -5.93 5.44
N GLU A 143 17.54 -4.71 4.88
CA GLU A 143 17.40 -3.47 5.65
C GLU A 143 16.04 -3.38 6.36
N LEU A 144 14.95 -3.71 5.66
CA LEU A 144 13.60 -3.67 6.20
C LEU A 144 13.39 -4.65 7.36
N GLY A 145 14.00 -5.85 7.28
CA GLY A 145 13.95 -6.84 8.34
C GLY A 145 14.63 -6.37 9.62
N GLU A 146 15.85 -5.83 9.51
CA GLU A 146 16.58 -5.28 10.67
C GLU A 146 15.83 -4.11 11.32
N ARG A 147 15.18 -3.27 10.51
CA ARG A 147 14.43 -2.10 10.99
C ARG A 147 13.01 -2.40 11.45
N ALA A 148 12.54 -3.64 11.28
CA ALA A 148 11.20 -4.02 11.72
C ALA A 148 11.06 -3.94 13.24
N GLU A 149 12.14 -4.20 14.00
CA GLU A 149 12.16 -4.05 15.46
C GLU A 149 12.05 -2.57 15.89
N GLU A 150 12.65 -1.64 15.14
CA GLU A 150 12.60 -0.19 15.43
C GLU A 150 11.17 0.38 15.36
N VAL A 151 10.31 -0.21 14.52
CA VAL A 151 8.93 0.23 14.30
C VAL A 151 7.94 -0.65 15.08
N MET A 152 8.43 -1.63 15.85
CA MET A 152 7.63 -2.66 16.53
C MET A 152 6.65 -3.35 15.57
N LEU A 153 7.08 -3.61 14.33
CA LEU A 153 6.20 -4.08 13.27
C LEU A 153 5.52 -5.42 13.60
N SER A 154 6.19 -6.27 14.40
CA SER A 154 5.63 -7.53 14.92
C SER A 154 4.32 -7.35 15.68
N ASP A 155 4.15 -6.21 16.34
CA ASP A 155 3.01 -5.93 17.23
C ASP A 155 1.87 -5.23 16.48
N TRP A 156 2.16 -4.58 15.36
CA TRP A 156 1.21 -3.72 14.64
C TRP A 156 0.82 -4.21 13.24
N GLU A 157 1.74 -4.82 12.48
CA GLU A 157 1.51 -5.34 11.11
C GLU A 157 2.34 -6.61 10.84
N PRO A 158 2.06 -7.73 11.55
CA PRO A 158 2.81 -8.98 11.39
C PRO A 158 2.77 -9.52 9.96
N GLU A 159 1.73 -9.19 9.20
CA GLU A 159 1.58 -9.59 7.80
C GLU A 159 2.65 -8.98 6.88
N LEU A 160 3.03 -7.72 7.11
CA LEU A 160 4.08 -7.05 6.33
C LEU A 160 5.46 -7.57 6.72
N LEU A 161 5.68 -7.87 8.00
CA LEU A 161 6.91 -8.52 8.44
C LEU A 161 7.08 -9.89 7.78
N PHE A 162 6.01 -10.69 7.75
CA PHE A 162 5.99 -11.98 7.08
C PHE A 162 6.30 -11.82 5.58
N GLU A 163 5.69 -10.84 4.91
CA GLU A 163 5.95 -10.56 3.49
C GLU A 163 7.44 -10.27 3.23
N VAL A 164 8.04 -9.36 4.01
CA VAL A 164 9.45 -8.98 3.86
C VAL A 164 10.36 -10.20 4.03
N GLN A 165 10.17 -10.97 5.10
CA GLN A 165 10.99 -12.15 5.37
C GLN A 165 10.81 -13.23 4.31
N ALA A 166 9.58 -13.45 3.83
CA ALA A 166 9.28 -14.46 2.81
C ALA A 166 9.88 -14.08 1.44
N ARG A 167 9.76 -12.81 1.03
CA ARG A 167 10.38 -12.30 -0.21
C ARG A 167 11.90 -12.35 -0.13
N HIS A 168 12.48 -11.98 1.02
CA HIS A 168 13.93 -12.08 1.24
C HIS A 168 14.41 -13.53 1.11
N LEU A 169 13.75 -14.47 1.82
CA LEU A 169 14.08 -15.89 1.76
C LEU A 169 13.98 -16.44 0.33
N LYS A 170 12.93 -16.10 -0.42
CA LYS A 170 12.76 -16.49 -1.82
C LYS A 170 13.92 -16.03 -2.69
N LEU A 171 14.36 -14.78 -2.55
CA LEU A 171 15.48 -14.24 -3.32
C LEU A 171 16.82 -14.86 -2.92
N LEU A 172 17.03 -15.14 -1.63
CA LEU A 172 18.23 -15.85 -1.18
C LEU A 172 18.28 -17.29 -1.71
N ARG A 173 17.15 -18.01 -1.73
CA ARG A 173 17.04 -19.33 -2.35
C ARG A 173 17.37 -19.28 -3.85
N LEU A 174 16.86 -18.28 -4.55
CA LEU A 174 17.16 -18.05 -5.96
C LEU A 174 18.66 -17.79 -6.19
N LYS A 175 19.31 -17.03 -5.31
CA LYS A 175 20.74 -16.73 -5.38
C LYS A 175 21.61 -17.96 -5.04
N ALA A 176 21.25 -18.69 -3.98
CA ALA A 176 21.91 -19.93 -3.58
C ALA A 176 21.83 -21.01 -4.67
N GLY A 177 20.72 -21.07 -5.42
CA GLY A 177 20.56 -22.01 -6.54
C GLY A 177 21.53 -21.79 -7.71
N ARG A 178 22.23 -20.64 -7.75
CA ARG A 178 23.20 -20.30 -8.83
C ARG A 178 24.64 -20.68 -8.51
N SER A 179 24.97 -20.97 -7.24
CA SER A 179 26.35 -21.16 -6.79
C SER A 179 26.40 -21.93 -5.48
N GLU A 180 27.14 -23.05 -5.45
CA GLU A 180 27.30 -23.86 -4.22
C GLU A 180 28.02 -23.07 -3.11
N ALA A 181 28.94 -22.17 -3.48
CA ALA A 181 29.60 -21.28 -2.53
C ALA A 181 28.61 -20.30 -1.89
N ASP A 182 27.68 -19.74 -2.69
CA ASP A 182 26.62 -18.88 -2.17
C ASP A 182 25.64 -19.65 -1.30
N LYS A 183 25.29 -20.88 -1.70
CA LYS A 183 24.41 -21.75 -0.91
C LYS A 183 24.97 -21.99 0.49
N VAL A 184 26.24 -22.39 0.61
CA VAL A 184 26.88 -22.59 1.91
C VAL A 184 26.90 -21.29 2.73
N ARG A 185 27.23 -20.17 2.09
CA ARG A 185 27.30 -18.86 2.77
C ARG A 185 25.95 -18.33 3.25
N LEU A 186 24.89 -18.55 2.47
CA LEU A 186 23.56 -18.00 2.72
C LEU A 186 22.68 -18.91 3.60
N ASN A 187 23.05 -20.19 3.75
CA ASN A 187 22.24 -21.15 4.51
C ASN A 187 21.88 -20.70 5.94
N PRO A 188 22.82 -20.17 6.75
CA PRO A 188 22.48 -19.73 8.11
C PRO A 188 21.42 -18.62 8.13
N LEU A 189 21.50 -17.68 7.19
CA LEU A 189 20.53 -16.60 7.07
C LEU A 189 19.17 -17.11 6.59
N MET A 190 19.13 -18.08 5.68
CA MET A 190 17.88 -18.72 5.24
C MET A 190 17.20 -19.46 6.39
N GLU A 191 17.96 -20.18 7.23
CA GLU A 191 17.43 -20.85 8.44
C GLU A 191 16.89 -19.84 9.45
N GLN A 192 17.60 -18.74 9.69
CA GLN A 192 17.14 -17.66 10.57
C GLN A 192 15.82 -17.03 10.07
N LEU A 193 15.71 -16.75 8.76
CA LEU A 193 14.49 -16.20 8.17
C LEU A 193 13.31 -17.18 8.27
N LEU A 194 13.55 -18.48 8.03
CA LEU A 194 12.52 -19.51 8.20
C LEU A 194 12.03 -19.59 9.65
N ALA A 195 12.94 -19.55 10.63
CA ALA A 195 12.58 -19.53 12.04
C ALA A 195 11.73 -18.29 12.39
N GLY A 196 12.10 -17.12 11.86
CA GLY A 196 11.33 -15.88 12.01
C GLY A 196 9.91 -16.00 11.43
N LEU A 197 9.79 -16.54 10.21
CA LEU A 197 8.49 -16.77 9.56
C LEU A 197 7.59 -17.73 10.36
N ILE A 198 8.16 -18.82 10.90
CA ILE A 198 7.44 -19.77 11.76
C ILE A 198 6.98 -19.11 13.06
N ALA A 199 7.79 -18.22 13.64
CA ALA A 199 7.43 -17.50 14.86
C ALA A 199 6.28 -16.51 14.63
N VAL A 200 6.21 -15.90 13.43
CA VAL A 200 5.11 -14.99 13.04
C VAL A 200 3.82 -15.77 12.72
N ASP A 201 3.91 -16.77 11.83
CA ASP A 201 2.76 -17.60 11.44
C ASP A 201 3.20 -19.01 11.02
N PRO A 202 3.06 -20.03 11.89
CA PRO A 202 3.50 -21.38 11.59
C PRO A 202 2.66 -22.06 10.50
N VAL A 203 1.37 -21.70 10.35
CA VAL A 203 0.49 -22.29 9.34
C VAL A 203 0.92 -21.80 7.97
N ARG A 204 1.12 -20.49 7.82
CA ARG A 204 1.57 -19.87 6.57
C ARG A 204 3.02 -20.21 6.25
N ALA A 205 3.88 -20.39 7.25
CA ALA A 205 5.28 -20.81 7.05
C ALA A 205 5.43 -22.28 6.65
N SER A 206 4.46 -23.15 6.99
CA SER A 206 4.55 -24.59 6.71
C SER A 206 4.82 -24.94 5.24
N VAL A 207 4.27 -24.15 4.30
CA VAL A 207 4.48 -24.34 2.85
C VAL A 207 5.90 -23.95 2.39
N LEU A 208 6.63 -23.18 3.20
CA LEU A 208 7.98 -22.72 2.91
C LEU A 208 9.06 -23.69 3.43
N CYS A 209 8.69 -24.62 4.31
CA CYS A 209 9.57 -25.62 4.91
C CYS A 209 9.81 -26.86 4.03
N ALA A 210 9.08 -26.98 2.91
CA ALA A 210 9.18 -28.09 1.96
C ALA A 210 10.34 -27.94 0.96
#